data_AF-A0A9D1GWF4-F1
#
_entry.id   AF-A0A9D1GWF4-F1
#
_cell.length_a   1.000
_cell.length_b   1.000
_cell.length_c   1.000
_cell.angle_alpha   90.00
_cell.angle_beta   90.00
_cell.angle_gamma   90.00
#
_symmetry.space_group_name_H-M   'P 1'
#
loop_
_entity.id
_entity.type
_entity.pdbx_description
1 polymer ?
#
loop_
_entity_poly.entity_id
_entity_poly.type
_entity_poly.pdbx_seq_one_letter_code
_entity_poly.pdbx_strand_id
1 'polypeptide(L)'
;MSGPLPSRWASNVEALRSAQKPSVGVPFYLRWVNRPLGRRAAATAEVMGMSPNQVTAVSALVSLAGIAVLVGITAPWAGSLAAVLLLVGYVLDSADGQLARLQGSGGPAGEWLDH
;
A
#
# COMPACT_ATOMS: atom_id res chain seq x y z
N MET A 1 -21.92 -16.71 23.65
CA MET A 1 -20.82 -17.41 22.95
C MET A 1 -20.03 -16.36 22.19
N SER A 2 -18.98 -15.82 22.79
CA SER A 2 -18.12 -14.82 22.15
C SER A 2 -17.07 -15.57 21.36
N GLY A 3 -17.17 -15.61 20.03
CA GLY A 3 -16.11 -16.16 19.19
C GLY A 3 -14.80 -15.42 19.44
N PRO A 4 -13.63 -16.04 19.19
CA PRO A 4 -12.36 -15.32 19.27
C PRO A 4 -12.46 -14.09 18.37
N LEU A 5 -12.21 -12.91 18.93
CA LEU A 5 -12.18 -11.66 18.16
C LEU A 5 -11.23 -11.87 16.98
N PRO A 6 -11.66 -11.57 15.73
CA PRO A 6 -10.77 -11.69 14.58
C PRO A 6 -9.46 -10.94 14.88
N SER A 7 -8.32 -11.50 14.47
CA SER A 7 -7.04 -10.81 14.63
C SER A 7 -7.16 -9.39 14.09
N ARG A 8 -6.56 -8.40 14.76
CA ARG A 8 -6.62 -6.97 14.36
C ARG A 8 -6.37 -6.80 12.86
N TRP A 9 -5.44 -7.59 12.32
CA TRP A 9 -5.17 -7.70 10.88
C TRP A 9 -6.40 -8.11 10.05
N ALA A 10 -7.11 -9.18 10.40
CA ALA A 10 -8.29 -9.65 9.68
C ALA A 10 -9.43 -8.62 9.70
N SER A 11 -9.64 -7.97 10.85
CA SER A 11 -10.61 -6.88 11.00
C SER A 11 -10.26 -5.68 10.10
N ASN A 12 -8.98 -5.30 10.03
CA ASN A 12 -8.52 -4.23 9.14
C ASN A 12 -8.69 -4.56 7.66
N VAL A 13 -8.39 -5.80 7.26
CA VAL A 13 -8.58 -6.26 5.89
C VAL A 13 -10.05 -6.20 5.49
N GLU A 14 -10.98 -6.54 6.39
CA GLU A 14 -12.41 -6.43 6.08
C GLU A 14 -12.89 -4.97 6.06
N ALA A 15 -12.45 -4.12 7.00
CA ALA A 15 -12.75 -2.69 7.00
C ALA A 15 -12.26 -1.97 5.73
N LEU A 16 -11.06 -2.30 5.26
CA LEU A 16 -10.53 -1.77 4.02
C LEU A 16 -11.22 -2.33 2.76
N ARG A 17 -11.89 -3.49 2.86
CA ARG A 17 -12.64 -4.05 1.74
C ARG A 17 -13.91 -3.25 1.47
N SER A 18 -14.58 -2.78 2.51
CA SER A 18 -15.80 -1.97 2.41
C SER A 18 -15.51 -0.50 2.06
N ALA A 19 -14.32 0.03 2.37
CA ALA A 19 -13.94 1.42 2.13
C ALA A 19 -13.36 1.72 0.72
N GLN A 20 -13.36 0.78 -0.23
CA GLN A 20 -12.76 1.00 -1.55
C GLN A 20 -13.67 1.79 -2.52
N LYS A 21 -13.08 2.77 -3.24
CA LYS A 21 -13.77 3.51 -4.30
C LYS A 21 -14.32 2.57 -5.39
N PRO A 22 -15.48 2.90 -6.00
CA PRO A 22 -16.08 2.12 -7.08
C PRO A 22 -15.06 1.77 -8.17
N SER A 23 -15.08 0.53 -8.64
CA SER A 23 -14.09 -0.02 -9.57
C SER A 23 -14.44 0.20 -11.06
N VAL A 24 -15.29 1.17 -11.37
CA VAL A 24 -15.72 1.45 -12.75
C VAL A 24 -14.55 2.08 -13.51
N GLY A 25 -14.14 1.49 -14.63
CA GLY A 25 -13.05 1.99 -15.48
C GLY A 25 -11.62 1.66 -15.01
N VAL A 26 -11.45 0.86 -13.96
CA VAL A 26 -10.12 0.48 -13.45
C VAL A 26 -9.56 -0.72 -14.23
N PRO A 27 -8.33 -0.64 -14.80
CA PRO A 27 -7.64 -1.75 -15.44
C PRO A 27 -7.70 -3.06 -14.65
N PHE A 28 -7.83 -4.20 -15.34
CA PHE A 28 -8.00 -5.52 -14.72
C PHE A 28 -6.91 -5.83 -13.67
N TYR A 29 -5.66 -5.53 -13.99
CA TYR A 29 -4.52 -5.70 -13.09
C TYR A 29 -4.69 -4.95 -11.76
N LEU A 30 -5.09 -3.68 -11.82
CA LEU A 30 -5.29 -2.85 -10.64
C LEU A 30 -6.43 -3.37 -9.77
N ARG A 31 -7.47 -3.90 -10.40
CA ARG A 31 -8.66 -4.41 -9.71
C ARG A 31 -8.39 -5.72 -8.97
N TRP A 32 -7.66 -6.64 -9.60
CA TRP A 32 -7.51 -8.01 -9.09
C TRP A 32 -6.18 -8.29 -8.38
N VAL A 33 -5.13 -7.50 -8.64
CA VAL A 33 -3.81 -7.68 -8.03
C VAL A 33 -3.50 -6.53 -7.09
N ASN A 34 -3.48 -5.30 -7.60
CA ASN A 34 -2.97 -4.17 -6.83
C ASN A 34 -3.86 -3.82 -5.62
N ARG A 35 -5.18 -3.80 -5.80
CA ARG A 35 -6.15 -3.52 -4.72
C ARG A 35 -6.10 -4.53 -3.55
N PRO A 36 -6.15 -5.86 -3.77
CA PRO A 36 -6.04 -6.82 -2.67
C PRO A 36 -4.66 -6.84 -2.03
N LEU A 37 -3.58 -6.65 -2.79
CA LEU A 37 -2.22 -6.56 -2.23
C LEU A 37 -2.04 -5.29 -1.39
N GLY A 38 -2.46 -4.13 -1.90
CA GLY A 38 -2.40 -2.86 -1.17
C GLY A 38 -3.22 -2.92 0.13
N ARG A 39 -4.34 -3.65 0.13
CA ARG A 39 -5.15 -3.86 1.33
C ARG A 39 -4.42 -4.64 2.41
N ARG A 40 -3.79 -5.75 2.03
CA ARG A 40 -2.98 -6.55 2.95
C ARG A 40 -1.80 -5.75 3.46
N ALA A 41 -1.12 -5.01 2.58
CA ALA A 41 -0.02 -4.14 2.95
C ALA A 41 -0.45 -3.05 3.95
N ALA A 42 -1.58 -2.38 3.72
CA ALA A 42 -2.13 -1.39 4.64
C ALA A 42 -2.52 -1.99 5.99
N ALA A 43 -3.19 -3.16 6.01
CA ALA A 43 -3.53 -3.85 7.25
C ALA A 43 -2.28 -4.29 8.04
N THR A 44 -1.22 -4.73 7.35
CA THR A 44 0.05 -5.08 7.98
C THR A 44 0.75 -3.83 8.52
N ALA A 45 0.78 -2.73 7.77
CA ALA A 45 1.35 -1.46 8.22
C ALA A 45 0.64 -0.91 9.47
N GLU A 46 -0.69 -1.02 9.54
CA GLU A 46 -1.46 -0.65 10.73
C GLU A 46 -1.08 -1.50 11.95
N VAL A 47 -0.97 -2.83 11.77
CA VAL A 47 -0.59 -3.75 12.84
C VAL A 47 0.85 -3.50 13.31
N MET A 48 1.73 -3.08 12.41
CA MET A 48 3.10 -2.65 12.72
C MET A 48 3.17 -1.23 13.33
N GLY A 49 2.05 -0.52 13.46
CA GLY A 49 2.00 0.83 14.03
C GLY A 49 2.60 1.90 13.12
N MET A 50 2.69 1.66 11.81
CA MET A 50 3.24 2.63 10.86
C MET A 50 2.25 3.76 10.55
N SER A 51 2.78 4.95 10.29
CA SER A 51 2.00 6.06 9.72
C SER A 51 1.92 5.97 8.19
N PRO A 52 0.91 6.58 7.54
CA PRO A 52 0.83 6.65 6.09
C PRO A 52 2.10 7.23 5.46
N ASN A 53 2.66 8.30 6.04
CA ASN A 53 3.88 8.93 5.54
C ASN A 53 5.10 7.99 5.59
N GLN A 54 5.19 7.11 6.59
CA GLN A 54 6.24 6.08 6.63
C GLN A 54 6.06 5.06 5.50
N VAL A 55 4.81 4.66 5.19
CA VAL A 55 4.52 3.77 4.07
C VAL A 55 4.87 4.43 2.73
N THR A 56 4.56 5.72 2.57
CA THR A 56 4.96 6.53 1.41
C THR A 56 6.49 6.62 1.28
N ALA A 57 7.22 6.85 2.38
CA ALA A 57 8.68 6.90 2.34
C ALA A 57 9.27 5.55 1.89
N VAL A 58 8.75 4.43 2.41
CA VAL A 58 9.17 3.09 1.99
C VAL A 58 8.81 2.83 0.51
N SER A 59 7.63 3.23 0.05
CA SER A 59 7.23 3.06 -1.35
C SER A 59 8.16 3.83 -2.30
N ALA A 60 8.55 5.06 -1.92
CA ALA A 60 9.50 5.88 -2.66
C ALA A 60 10.88 5.22 -2.72
N LEU A 61 11.41 4.74 -1.59
CA LEU A 61 12.71 4.07 -1.55
C LEU A 61 12.74 2.81 -2.42
N VAL A 62 11.68 1.99 -2.36
CA VAL A 62 11.57 0.77 -3.18
C VAL A 62 11.49 1.12 -4.66
N SER A 63 10.73 2.15 -5.03
CA SER A 63 10.61 2.62 -6.41
C SER A 63 11.93 3.18 -6.93
N LEU A 64 12.63 3.98 -6.13
CA LEU A 64 13.95 4.51 -6.46
C LEU A 64 14.98 3.39 -6.63
N ALA A 65 14.95 2.35 -5.80
CA ALA A 65 15.78 1.17 -5.98
C ALA A 65 15.48 0.46 -7.32
N GLY A 66 14.20 0.33 -7.69
CA GLY A 66 13.80 -0.20 -9.00
C GLY A 66 14.35 0.61 -10.18
N ILE A 67 14.27 1.94 -10.09
CA ILE A 67 14.84 2.85 -11.10
C ILE A 67 16.37 2.72 -11.14
N ALA A 68 17.03 2.69 -9.99
CA ALA A 68 18.47 2.55 -9.90
C ALA A 68 18.96 1.23 -10.52
N VAL A 69 18.23 0.12 -10.29
CA VAL A 69 18.50 -1.17 -10.95
C VAL A 69 18.33 -1.06 -12.46
N LEU A 70 17.24 -0.43 -12.91
CA LEU A 70 16.92 -0.30 -14.33
C LEU A 70 17.98 0.49 -15.11
N VAL A 71 18.51 1.56 -14.51
CA VAL A 71 19.48 2.47 -15.15
C VAL A 71 20.92 2.01 -14.91
N GLY A 72 21.21 1.42 -13.76
CA GLY A 72 22.57 1.11 -13.32
C GLY A 72 23.06 -0.31 -13.63
N ILE A 73 22.17 -1.25 -13.98
CA ILE A 73 22.53 -2.66 -14.18
C ILE A 73 22.11 -3.13 -15.57
N THR A 74 23.08 -3.59 -16.38
CA THR A 74 22.87 -4.05 -17.76
C THR A 74 22.67 -5.56 -17.90
N ALA A 75 22.49 -6.27 -16.78
CA ALA A 75 22.28 -7.71 -16.78
C ALA A 75 20.88 -8.08 -17.31
N PRO A 76 20.72 -9.25 -17.96
CA PRO A 76 19.43 -9.67 -18.53
C PRO A 76 18.31 -9.81 -17.49
N TRP A 77 18.65 -10.07 -16.22
CA TRP A 77 17.68 -10.15 -15.12
C TRP A 77 17.31 -8.79 -14.53
N ALA A 78 18.07 -7.73 -14.81
CA ALA A 78 17.91 -6.42 -14.17
C ALA A 78 16.55 -5.79 -14.47
N GLY A 79 16.08 -5.90 -15.72
CA GLY A 79 14.75 -5.43 -16.11
C GLY A 79 13.62 -6.10 -15.32
N SER A 80 13.71 -7.41 -15.11
CA SER A 80 12.72 -8.16 -14.31
C SER A 80 12.75 -7.75 -12.84
N LEU A 81 13.93 -7.56 -12.26
CA LEU A 81 14.05 -7.10 -10.87
C LEU A 81 13.50 -5.68 -10.72
N ALA A 82 13.86 -4.76 -11.62
CA ALA A 82 13.34 -3.39 -11.63
C ALA A 82 11.81 -3.38 -11.73
N ALA A 83 11.23 -4.20 -12.62
CA ALA A 83 9.80 -4.31 -12.77
C ALA A 83 9.11 -4.78 -11.47
N VAL A 84 9.67 -5.79 -10.80
CA VAL A 84 9.15 -6.27 -9.51
C VAL A 84 9.24 -5.20 -8.43
N LEU A 85 10.37 -4.51 -8.32
CA LEU A 85 10.56 -3.43 -7.34
C LEU A 85 9.55 -2.29 -7.57
N LEU A 86 9.40 -1.83 -8.81
CA LEU A 86 8.42 -0.80 -9.16
C LEU A 86 6.98 -1.25 -8.88
N LEU A 87 6.67 -2.53 -9.12
CA LEU A 87 5.36 -3.10 -8.80
C LEU A 87 5.08 -3.09 -7.29
N VAL A 88 6.08 -3.47 -6.48
CA VAL A 88 6.00 -3.44 -5.02
C VAL A 88 5.86 -2.00 -4.52
N GLY A 89 6.65 -1.07 -5.05
CA GLY A 89 6.55 0.35 -4.75
C GLY A 89 5.13 0.88 -5.02
N TYR A 90 4.56 0.52 -6.17
CA TYR A 90 3.20 0.91 -6.54
C TYR A 90 2.10 0.29 -5.66
N VAL A 91 2.28 -0.96 -5.19
CA VAL A 91 1.39 -1.58 -4.19
C VAL A 91 1.44 -0.81 -2.87
N LEU A 92 2.63 -0.44 -2.41
CA LEU A 92 2.84 0.28 -1.15
C LEU A 92 2.29 1.71 -1.21
N ASP A 93 2.49 2.41 -2.33
CA ASP A 93 1.88 3.71 -2.60
C ASP A 93 0.34 3.61 -2.57
N SER A 94 -0.23 2.57 -3.16
CA SER A 94 -1.68 2.32 -3.03
C SER A 94 -2.12 1.96 -1.59
N ALA A 95 -1.20 1.49 -0.75
CA ALA A 95 -1.45 1.10 0.63
C ALA A 95 -1.44 2.29 1.59
N ASP A 96 -0.63 3.33 1.34
CA ASP A 96 -0.59 4.52 2.21
C ASP A 96 -1.95 5.24 2.27
N GLY A 97 -2.61 5.41 1.12
CA GLY A 97 -3.91 6.05 1.03
C GLY A 97 -5.04 5.15 1.52
N GLN A 98 -4.83 3.84 1.58
CA GLN A 98 -5.73 2.91 2.26
C GLN A 98 -5.55 2.98 3.77
N LEU A 99 -4.30 3.01 4.24
CA LEU A 99 -3.95 3.15 5.64
C LEU A 99 -4.47 4.47 6.22
N ALA A 100 -4.35 5.58 5.48
CA ALA A 100 -4.86 6.89 5.90
C ALA A 100 -6.40 6.89 6.08
N ARG A 101 -7.12 6.16 5.22
CA ARG A 101 -8.58 5.97 5.38
C ARG A 101 -8.91 5.09 6.57
N LEU A 102 -8.14 4.02 6.79
CA LEU A 102 -8.32 3.11 7.92
C LEU A 102 -8.06 3.79 9.26
N GLN A 103 -7.01 4.61 9.35
CA GLN A 103 -6.65 5.36 10.55
C GLN A 103 -7.51 6.62 10.75
N GLY A 104 -8.38 6.97 9.80
CA GLY A 104 -9.15 8.22 9.84
C GLY A 104 -8.31 9.48 9.68
N SER A 105 -7.02 9.36 9.35
CA SER A 105 -6.10 10.48 9.10
C SER A 105 -6.30 11.13 7.71
N GLY A 106 -7.19 10.57 6.88
CA GLY A 106 -7.59 11.14 5.59
C GLY A 106 -8.60 12.30 5.67
N GLY A 107 -8.94 12.78 6.87
CA GLY A 107 -9.68 14.03 7.09
C GLY A 107 -8.73 15.25 7.16
N PRO A 108 -9.27 16.48 7.30
CA PRO A 108 -8.50 17.74 7.33
C PRO A 108 -7.42 17.84 8.45
N ALA A 109 -7.23 16.80 9.25
CA ALA A 109 -6.15 16.71 10.25
C ALA A 109 -4.75 16.49 9.64
N GLY A 110 -4.63 16.09 8.36
CA GLY A 110 -3.36 16.19 7.63
C GLY A 110 -2.89 17.63 7.39
N GLU A 111 -3.80 18.60 7.49
CA GLU A 111 -3.58 20.05 7.29
C GLU A 111 -3.03 20.75 8.55
N TRP A 112 -3.12 20.09 9.72
CA TRP A 112 -2.72 20.65 11.02
C TRP A 112 -1.46 20.03 11.65
N LEU A 113 -0.98 18.88 11.15
CA LEU A 113 0.37 18.37 11.50
C LEU A 113 1.48 19.02 10.65
N ASP A 114 1.08 19.85 9.68
CA ASP A 114 1.93 20.79 8.92
C ASP A 114 1.86 22.22 9.50
N HIS A 115 1.42 22.36 10.76
CA HIS A 115 1.53 23.57 11.56
C HIS A 115 2.36 23.32 12.82
#